data_AF-A0A7T4URH5-F1
#
_entry.id   AF-A0A7T4URH5-F1
#
_cell.length_a   1.000
_cell.length_b   1.000
_cell.length_c   1.000
_cell.angle_alpha   90.00
_cell.angle_beta   90.00
_cell.angle_gamma   90.00
#
_symmetry.space_group_name_H-M   'P 1'
#
loop_
_entity.id
_entity.type
_entity.pdbx_description
1 polymer ?
#
loop_
_entity_poly.entity_id
_entity_poly.type
_entity_poly.pdbx_seq_one_letter_code
_entity_poly.pdbx_strand_id
1 'polypeptide(L)'
;MPRPPADIDTALTWVKDGEIVEPGILAFEATLATQKETVATLSGGEAGAGGSAGLQSVSQSLSRYLANNAGEDSPEAALTKRKRWLQRAYGQEQLEISQAMTPCASPCTDKAIYEGNIPYLRQRQSVLKLEIRSWNALFDDWKKTRRRDIVAADTVLEPVDPAGVGEGEQATIARYRALMLKEVELLFSITKLSLLRIEAIMKGLDGSEPDAISGATKKAG
;
A
#
# COMPACT_ATOMS: atom_id res chain seq x y z
N MET A 1 5.08 10.59 1.03
CA MET A 1 4.46 9.26 1.23
C MET A 1 3.57 9.30 2.46
N PRO A 2 2.24 9.28 2.30
CA PRO A 2 1.29 9.19 3.40
C PRO A 2 1.50 7.90 4.20
N ARG A 3 1.55 8.04 5.53
CA ARG A 3 1.71 6.93 6.48
C ARG A 3 0.34 6.32 6.81
N PRO A 4 0.25 5.03 7.21
CA PRO A 4 -0.95 4.50 7.85
C PRO A 4 -1.40 5.40 9.02
N PRO A 5 -2.71 5.44 9.33
CA PRO A 5 -3.24 6.21 10.46
C PRO A 5 -2.58 5.78 11.77
N ALA A 6 -2.45 6.71 12.71
CA ALA A 6 -1.84 6.43 14.02
C ALA A 6 -2.78 5.66 14.96
N ASP A 7 -4.08 5.89 14.81
CA ASP A 7 -5.14 5.34 15.65
C ASP A 7 -6.46 5.21 14.88
N ILE A 8 -7.46 4.63 15.55
CA ILE A 8 -8.78 4.34 14.99
C ILE A 8 -9.51 5.64 14.65
N ASP A 9 -9.47 6.63 15.54
CA ASP A 9 -10.23 7.87 15.38
C ASP A 9 -9.73 8.65 14.15
N THR A 10 -8.40 8.73 13.97
CA THR A 10 -7.78 9.31 12.77
C THR A 10 -8.16 8.53 11.52
N ALA A 11 -8.17 7.20 11.57
CA ALA A 11 -8.55 6.38 10.41
C ALA A 11 -10.00 6.65 9.98
N LEU A 12 -10.91 6.85 10.94
CA LEU A 12 -12.33 7.09 10.67
C LEU A 12 -12.62 8.51 10.15
N THR A 13 -11.73 9.48 10.33
CA THR A 13 -11.87 10.79 9.67
C THR A 13 -11.37 10.78 8.23
N TRP A 14 -10.51 9.81 7.89
CA TRP A 14 -9.89 9.70 6.56
C TRP A 14 -10.69 8.86 5.57
N VAL A 15 -11.72 8.14 6.04
CA VAL A 15 -12.56 7.27 5.21
C VAL A 15 -14.02 7.60 5.46
N LYS A 16 -14.79 7.71 4.38
CA LYS A 16 -16.22 7.90 4.40
C LYS A 16 -16.86 6.92 3.43
N ASP A 17 -17.81 6.13 3.92
CA ASP A 17 -18.62 5.22 3.09
C ASP A 17 -17.78 4.25 2.23
N GLY A 18 -16.66 3.73 2.74
CA GLY A 18 -15.78 2.84 1.99
C GLY A 18 -14.73 3.55 1.14
N GLU A 19 -14.78 4.88 1.06
CA GLU A 19 -13.93 5.70 0.21
C GLU A 19 -12.97 6.55 1.02
N ILE A 20 -11.70 6.59 0.60
CA ILE A 20 -10.71 7.46 1.23
C ILE A 20 -10.98 8.91 0.83
N VAL A 21 -11.22 9.76 1.82
CA VAL A 21 -11.51 11.19 1.63
C VAL A 21 -10.36 12.11 2.05
N GLU A 22 -9.33 11.56 2.69
CA GLU A 22 -8.22 12.37 3.21
C GLU A 22 -7.44 13.09 2.10
N PRO A 23 -7.42 14.44 2.07
CA PRO A 23 -6.84 15.20 0.97
C PRO A 23 -5.37 14.89 0.70
N GLY A 24 -4.57 14.65 1.75
CA GLY A 24 -3.15 14.31 1.60
C GLY A 24 -2.92 12.96 0.90
N ILE A 25 -3.84 12.01 1.06
CA ILE A 25 -3.78 10.70 0.40
C ILE A 25 -4.20 10.85 -1.06
N LEU A 26 -5.29 11.58 -1.33
CA LEU A 26 -5.80 11.84 -2.68
C LEU A 26 -4.80 12.63 -3.53
N ALA A 27 -4.19 13.67 -2.97
CA ALA A 27 -3.16 14.46 -3.67
C ALA A 27 -1.93 13.63 -4.02
N PHE A 28 -1.52 12.72 -3.12
CA PHE A 28 -0.40 11.82 -3.36
C PHE A 28 -0.71 10.80 -4.46
N GLU A 29 -1.93 10.26 -4.48
CA GLU A 29 -2.40 9.37 -5.55
C GLU A 29 -2.40 10.07 -6.92
N ALA A 30 -2.91 11.30 -6.99
CA ALA A 30 -2.85 12.10 -8.22
C ALA A 30 -1.40 12.33 -8.68
N THR A 31 -0.50 12.66 -7.74
CA THR A 31 0.94 12.84 -8.05
C THR A 31 1.55 11.56 -8.61
N LEU A 32 1.25 10.40 -8.01
CA LEU A 32 1.72 9.11 -8.52
C LEU A 32 1.20 8.81 -9.92
N ALA A 33 -0.06 9.12 -10.21
CA ALA A 33 -0.65 8.95 -11.53
C ALA A 33 0.08 9.82 -12.58
N THR A 34 0.32 11.10 -12.28
CA THR A 34 1.07 12.01 -13.17
C THR A 34 2.50 11.54 -13.41
N GLN A 35 3.18 11.03 -12.38
CA GLN A 35 4.54 10.50 -12.53
C GLN A 35 4.57 9.25 -13.42
N LYS A 36 3.58 8.36 -13.28
CA LYS A 36 3.45 7.18 -14.16
C LYS A 36 3.20 7.58 -15.61
N GLU A 37 2.36 8.58 -15.85
CA GLU A 37 2.12 9.13 -17.18
C GLU A 37 3.39 9.73 -17.79
N THR A 38 4.15 10.50 -17.01
CA THR A 38 5.46 11.05 -17.41
C THR A 38 6.46 9.95 -17.80
N VAL A 39 6.46 8.82 -17.08
CA VAL A 39 7.32 7.68 -17.43
C VAL A 39 6.84 6.96 -18.69
N ALA A 40 5.52 6.90 -18.92
CA ALA A 40 4.96 6.34 -20.15
C ALA A 40 5.35 7.17 -21.38
N THR A 41 5.34 8.51 -21.29
CA THR A 41 5.77 9.38 -22.41
C THR A 41 7.26 9.27 -22.70
N LEU A 42 8.10 9.10 -21.68
CA LEU A 42 9.53 8.83 -21.84
C LEU A 42 9.84 7.51 -22.58
N SER A 43 8.89 6.57 -22.59
CA SER A 43 9.07 5.30 -23.31
C SER A 43 8.77 5.40 -24.82
N GLY A 44 8.29 6.56 -25.30
CA GLY A 44 7.86 6.76 -26.69
C GLY A 44 8.49 7.98 -27.41
N GLY A 45 9.57 8.55 -26.90
CA GLY A 45 10.26 9.71 -27.48
C GLY A 45 11.13 9.39 -28.70
N GLU A 46 11.30 10.36 -29.61
CA GLU A 46 12.16 10.24 -30.80
C GLU A 46 13.65 10.30 -30.47
N ALA A 47 14.46 9.58 -31.25
CA ALA A 47 15.86 9.28 -30.98
C ALA A 47 16.80 10.49 -31.12
N GLY A 48 17.57 10.78 -30.05
CA GLY A 48 18.80 11.58 -30.12
C GLY A 48 20.02 10.71 -30.41
N ALA A 49 20.93 11.17 -31.28
CA ALA A 49 22.17 10.47 -31.58
C ALA A 49 23.23 10.73 -30.49
N GLY A 50 23.32 9.85 -29.49
CA GLY A 50 24.36 9.92 -28.47
C GLY A 50 24.29 8.76 -27.48
N GLY A 51 25.32 7.91 -27.45
CA GLY A 51 25.51 6.91 -26.40
C GLY A 51 26.44 7.47 -25.33
N SER A 52 25.89 7.82 -24.17
CA SER A 52 26.66 8.42 -23.07
C SER A 52 27.11 7.38 -22.04
N ALA A 53 28.17 7.66 -21.26
CA ALA A 53 28.58 6.84 -20.12
C ALA A 53 27.47 6.71 -19.03
N GLY A 54 26.45 7.57 -19.05
CA GLY A 54 25.28 7.50 -18.19
C GLY A 54 24.46 6.22 -18.39
N LEU A 55 24.26 5.78 -19.65
CA LEU A 55 23.54 4.54 -19.99
C LEU A 55 24.11 3.32 -19.27
N GLN A 56 25.44 3.20 -19.20
CA GLN A 56 26.08 2.00 -18.62
C GLN A 56 25.84 1.92 -17.11
N SER A 57 25.90 3.05 -16.40
CA SER A 57 25.61 3.14 -14.96
C SER A 57 24.14 2.83 -14.65
N VAL A 58 23.22 3.41 -15.43
CA VAL A 58 21.77 3.15 -15.31
C VAL A 58 21.46 1.68 -15.59
N SER A 59 22.01 1.12 -16.67
CA SER A 59 21.82 -0.27 -17.05
C SER A 59 22.33 -1.23 -15.98
N GLN A 60 23.53 -1.02 -15.45
CA GLN A 60 24.08 -1.83 -14.37
C GLN A 60 23.22 -1.76 -13.10
N SER A 61 22.73 -0.57 -12.75
CA SER A 61 21.87 -0.38 -11.58
C SER A 61 20.52 -1.08 -11.75
N LEU A 62 19.93 -0.99 -12.94
CA LEU A 62 18.71 -1.71 -13.29
C LEU A 62 18.92 -3.23 -13.25
N SER A 63 20.00 -3.75 -13.85
CA SER A 63 20.31 -5.18 -13.82
C SER A 63 20.51 -5.70 -12.41
N ARG A 64 21.23 -4.95 -11.56
CA ARG A 64 21.41 -5.30 -10.14
C ARG A 64 20.07 -5.30 -9.40
N TYR A 65 19.23 -4.30 -9.64
CA TYR A 65 17.90 -4.25 -9.06
C TYR A 65 17.08 -5.48 -9.47
N LEU A 66 17.01 -5.80 -10.76
CA LEU A 66 16.25 -6.96 -11.25
C LEU A 66 16.78 -8.29 -10.70
N ALA A 67 18.10 -8.46 -10.62
CA ALA A 67 18.72 -9.67 -10.08
C ALA A 67 18.37 -9.88 -8.59
N ASN A 68 18.26 -8.81 -7.82
CA ASN A 68 17.97 -8.88 -6.39
C ASN A 68 16.46 -8.90 -6.07
N ASN A 69 15.58 -8.74 -7.06
CA ASN A 69 14.15 -8.48 -6.86
C ASN A 69 13.26 -9.27 -7.84
N ALA A 70 13.60 -10.53 -8.09
CA ALA A 70 12.87 -11.42 -8.99
C ALA A 70 12.13 -12.53 -8.24
N GLY A 71 11.07 -13.08 -8.85
CA GLY A 71 10.34 -14.23 -8.30
C GLY A 71 9.75 -13.96 -6.91
N GLU A 72 10.06 -14.84 -5.96
CA GLU A 72 9.60 -14.72 -4.57
C GLU A 72 10.20 -13.53 -3.81
N ASP A 73 11.38 -13.07 -4.23
CA ASP A 73 12.05 -11.88 -3.69
C ASP A 73 11.58 -10.60 -4.37
N SER A 74 10.66 -10.69 -5.33
CA SER A 74 10.06 -9.49 -5.90
C SER A 74 9.32 -8.71 -4.80
N PRO A 75 9.41 -7.37 -4.82
CA PRO A 75 8.83 -6.52 -3.79
C PRO A 75 7.32 -6.70 -3.66
N GLU A 76 6.63 -6.96 -4.77
CA GLU A 76 5.20 -7.28 -4.77
C GLU A 76 4.90 -8.61 -4.07
N ALA A 77 5.64 -9.68 -4.36
CA ALA A 77 5.45 -10.98 -3.72
C ALA A 77 5.75 -10.92 -2.22
N ALA A 78 6.89 -10.33 -1.85
CA ALA A 78 7.32 -10.18 -0.47
C ALA A 78 6.32 -9.34 0.35
N LEU A 79 5.85 -8.20 -0.18
CA LEU A 79 4.85 -7.39 0.50
C LEU A 79 3.51 -8.12 0.59
N THR A 80 3.05 -8.75 -0.49
CA THR A 80 1.77 -9.47 -0.51
C THR A 80 1.72 -10.57 0.54
N LYS A 81 2.81 -11.35 0.69
CA LYS A 81 2.92 -12.37 1.72
C LYS A 81 2.75 -11.78 3.13
N ARG A 82 3.44 -10.66 3.42
CA ARG A 82 3.36 -9.98 4.72
C ARG A 82 1.97 -9.36 4.98
N LYS A 83 1.36 -8.72 3.97
CA LYS A 83 0.00 -8.18 4.06
C LYS A 83 -1.02 -9.28 4.37
N ARG A 84 -0.97 -10.40 3.64
CA ARG A 84 -1.86 -11.55 3.89
C ARG A 84 -1.66 -12.16 5.28
N TRP A 85 -0.42 -12.26 5.74
CA TRP A 85 -0.14 -12.75 7.08
C TRP A 85 -0.76 -11.85 8.15
N LEU A 86 -0.57 -10.52 8.06
CA LEU A 86 -1.19 -9.56 8.98
C LEU A 86 -2.71 -9.63 8.95
N GLN A 87 -3.30 -9.64 7.76
CA GLN A 87 -4.75 -9.74 7.58
C GLN A 87 -5.32 -11.01 8.21
N ARG A 88 -4.64 -12.15 8.04
CA ARG A 88 -5.08 -13.41 8.64
C ARG A 88 -4.91 -13.43 10.15
N ALA A 89 -3.78 -12.96 10.66
CA ALA A 89 -3.47 -12.96 12.08
C ALA A 89 -4.52 -12.18 12.89
N TYR A 90 -4.84 -10.96 12.47
CA TYR A 90 -5.83 -10.13 13.16
C TYR A 90 -7.26 -10.39 12.69
N GLY A 91 -7.47 -10.69 11.40
CA GLY A 91 -8.80 -10.92 10.85
C GLY A 91 -9.52 -12.10 11.48
N GLN A 92 -8.82 -13.20 11.78
CA GLN A 92 -9.42 -14.34 12.46
C GLN A 92 -9.93 -13.96 13.86
N GLU A 93 -9.11 -13.27 14.65
CA GLU A 93 -9.50 -12.83 15.99
C GLU A 93 -10.67 -11.82 15.93
N GLN A 94 -10.66 -10.91 14.97
CA GLN A 94 -11.77 -9.97 14.75
C GLN A 94 -13.08 -10.70 14.39
N LEU A 95 -13.01 -11.74 13.55
CA LEU A 95 -14.17 -12.56 13.19
C LEU A 95 -14.73 -13.33 14.38
N GLU A 96 -13.87 -13.94 15.20
CA GLU A 96 -14.29 -14.66 16.40
C GLU A 96 -15.00 -13.73 17.39
N ILE A 97 -14.50 -12.50 17.56
CA ILE A 97 -15.15 -11.49 18.38
C ILE A 97 -16.51 -11.08 17.80
N SER A 98 -16.61 -10.88 16.48
CA SER A 98 -17.87 -10.56 15.81
C SER A 98 -18.92 -11.64 16.00
N GLN A 99 -18.54 -12.91 15.84
CA GLN A 99 -19.44 -14.06 15.98
C GLN A 99 -19.94 -14.26 17.42
N ALA A 100 -19.16 -13.82 18.42
CA ALA A 100 -19.56 -13.88 19.82
C ALA A 100 -20.52 -12.75 20.24
N MET A 101 -20.63 -11.68 19.44
CA MET A 101 -21.55 -10.59 19.71
C MET A 101 -22.96 -10.91 19.23
N THR A 102 -23.94 -10.39 19.96
CA THR A 102 -25.32 -10.38 19.48
C THR A 102 -25.45 -9.35 18.35
N PRO A 103 -25.89 -9.71 17.13
CA PRO A 103 -25.99 -8.78 16.02
C PRO A 103 -26.91 -7.59 16.31
N CYS A 104 -26.53 -6.40 15.86
CA CYS A 104 -27.36 -5.19 15.99
C CYS A 104 -27.08 -4.23 14.83
N ALA A 105 -28.14 -3.72 14.19
CA ALA A 105 -28.00 -2.73 13.13
C ALA A 105 -27.24 -1.50 13.63
N SER A 106 -26.28 -0.99 12.86
CA SER A 106 -25.52 0.21 13.24
C SER A 106 -26.28 1.48 12.80
N PRO A 107 -26.52 2.47 13.68
CA PRO A 107 -26.18 2.48 15.10
C PRO A 107 -27.12 1.61 15.94
N CYS A 108 -26.58 0.86 16.91
CA CYS A 108 -27.37 -0.05 17.74
C CYS A 108 -28.30 0.72 18.67
N THR A 109 -29.60 0.56 18.49
CA THR A 109 -30.64 1.25 19.28
C THR A 109 -31.16 0.42 20.45
N ASP A 110 -30.93 -0.90 20.46
CA ASP A 110 -31.27 -1.77 21.59
C ASP A 110 -30.20 -1.66 22.69
N LYS A 111 -30.59 -1.06 23.81
CA LYS A 111 -29.71 -0.81 24.96
C LYS A 111 -29.21 -2.12 25.60
N ALA A 112 -30.05 -3.15 25.70
CA ALA A 112 -29.68 -4.40 26.36
C ALA A 112 -28.66 -5.18 25.51
N ILE A 113 -28.86 -5.20 24.19
CA ILE A 113 -27.89 -5.79 23.25
C ILE A 113 -26.58 -5.00 23.28
N TYR A 114 -26.65 -3.67 23.23
CA TYR A 114 -25.46 -2.82 23.29
C TYR A 114 -24.65 -3.06 24.57
N GLU A 115 -25.31 -3.03 25.75
CA GLU A 115 -24.66 -3.26 27.04
C GLU A 115 -24.04 -4.66 27.14
N GLY A 116 -24.72 -5.69 26.63
CA GLY A 116 -24.19 -7.06 26.56
C GLY A 116 -22.96 -7.19 25.66
N ASN A 117 -22.88 -6.38 24.58
CA ASN A 117 -21.76 -6.41 23.64
C ASN A 117 -20.53 -5.58 24.08
N ILE A 118 -20.63 -4.74 25.13
CA ILE A 118 -19.52 -3.87 25.59
C ILE A 118 -18.18 -4.60 25.75
N PRO A 119 -18.09 -5.79 26.38
CA PRO A 119 -16.82 -6.50 26.54
C PRO A 119 -16.16 -6.85 25.20
N TYR A 120 -16.95 -7.33 24.23
CA TYR A 120 -16.48 -7.68 22.89
C TYR A 120 -16.08 -6.45 22.07
N LEU A 121 -16.83 -5.35 22.19
CA LEU A 121 -16.47 -4.06 21.59
C LEU A 121 -15.10 -3.57 22.07
N ARG A 122 -14.82 -3.70 23.37
CA ARG A 122 -13.50 -3.36 23.94
C ARG A 122 -12.40 -4.28 23.43
N GLN A 123 -12.68 -5.58 23.31
CA GLN A 123 -11.72 -6.54 22.75
C GLN A 123 -11.42 -6.24 21.29
N ARG A 124 -12.44 -6.02 20.45
CA ARG A 124 -12.33 -5.61 19.04
C ARG A 124 -11.44 -4.38 18.89
N GLN A 125 -11.67 -3.34 19.70
CA GLN A 125 -10.83 -2.13 19.70
C GLN A 125 -9.39 -2.41 20.13
N SER A 126 -9.16 -3.30 21.10
CA SER A 126 -7.82 -3.68 21.53
C SER A 126 -7.05 -4.39 20.41
N VAL A 127 -7.68 -5.36 19.75
CA VAL A 127 -7.10 -6.08 18.60
C VAL A 127 -6.83 -5.11 17.46
N LEU A 128 -7.75 -4.18 17.18
CA LEU A 128 -7.59 -3.18 16.14
C LEU A 128 -6.43 -2.22 16.41
N LYS A 129 -6.21 -1.82 17.67
CA LYS A 129 -5.02 -1.03 18.07
C LYS A 129 -3.72 -1.79 17.82
N LEU A 130 -3.68 -3.10 18.08
CA LEU A 130 -2.51 -3.93 17.77
C LEU A 130 -2.31 -4.06 16.26
N GLU A 131 -3.39 -4.26 15.51
CA GLU A 131 -3.35 -4.33 14.05
C GLU A 131 -2.80 -3.04 13.43
N ILE A 132 -3.27 -1.87 13.87
CA ILE A 132 -2.77 -0.55 13.40
C ILE A 132 -1.27 -0.41 13.67
N ARG A 133 -0.80 -0.81 14.85
CA ARG A 133 0.63 -0.80 15.18
C ARG A 133 1.43 -1.69 14.24
N SER A 134 0.91 -2.88 13.93
CA SER A 134 1.56 -3.82 13.01
C SER A 134 1.59 -3.33 11.56
N TRP A 135 0.53 -2.65 11.09
CA TRP A 135 0.54 -1.97 9.79
C TRP A 135 1.57 -0.85 9.72
N ASN A 136 1.66 -0.03 10.76
CA ASN A 136 2.66 1.02 10.89
C ASN A 136 4.09 0.46 10.93
N ALA A 137 4.31 -0.64 11.67
CA ALA A 137 5.60 -1.31 11.74
C ALA A 137 6.00 -1.90 10.37
N LEU A 138 5.07 -2.54 9.65
CA LEU A 138 5.31 -3.02 8.29
C LEU A 138 5.65 -1.87 7.34
N PHE A 139 4.94 -0.75 7.41
CA PHE A 139 5.24 0.43 6.60
C PHE A 139 6.65 0.97 6.87
N ASP A 140 7.04 1.13 8.14
CA ASP A 140 8.37 1.62 8.50
C ASP A 140 9.49 0.68 8.09
N ASP A 141 9.30 -0.63 8.31
CA ASP A 141 10.25 -1.66 7.90
C ASP A 141 10.41 -1.68 6.37
N TRP A 142 9.30 -1.62 5.63
CA TRP A 142 9.32 -1.58 4.17
C TRP A 142 10.02 -0.31 3.67
N LYS A 143 9.65 0.85 4.20
CA LYS A 143 10.29 2.13 3.88
C LYS A 143 11.78 2.08 4.17
N LYS A 144 12.21 1.56 5.33
CA LYS A 144 13.62 1.46 5.70
C LYS A 144 14.39 0.56 4.75
N THR A 145 13.84 -0.60 4.41
CA THR A 145 14.50 -1.61 3.58
C THR A 145 14.59 -1.18 2.11
N ARG A 146 13.54 -0.54 1.57
CA ARG A 146 13.45 -0.21 0.14
C ARG A 146 13.90 1.21 -0.20
N ARG A 147 13.95 2.13 0.76
CA ARG A 147 14.37 3.53 0.51
C ARG A 147 15.75 3.63 -0.12
N ARG A 148 16.68 2.73 0.22
CA ARG A 148 18.02 2.73 -0.38
C ARG A 148 17.96 2.53 -1.89
N ASP A 149 17.14 1.60 -2.38
CA ASP A 149 17.02 1.30 -3.80
C ASP A 149 16.37 2.48 -4.55
N ILE A 150 15.36 3.11 -3.95
CA ILE A 150 14.69 4.30 -4.51
C ILE A 150 15.63 5.51 -4.58
N VAL A 151 16.38 5.80 -3.50
CA VAL A 151 17.32 6.94 -3.46
C VAL A 151 18.49 6.70 -4.41
N ALA A 152 19.03 5.47 -4.45
CA ALA A 152 20.09 5.12 -5.40
C ALA A 152 19.63 5.32 -6.85
N ALA A 153 18.39 4.94 -7.16
CA ALA A 153 17.80 5.21 -8.47
C ALA A 153 17.70 6.72 -8.73
N ASP A 154 17.19 7.52 -7.79
CA ASP A 154 17.07 8.97 -7.92
C ASP A 154 18.42 9.66 -8.23
N THR A 155 19.50 9.23 -7.55
CA THR A 155 20.86 9.72 -7.80
C THR A 155 21.41 9.31 -9.18
N VAL A 156 21.07 8.11 -9.66
CA VAL A 156 21.53 7.59 -10.96
C VAL A 156 20.66 8.09 -12.12
N LEU A 157 19.44 8.56 -11.83
CA LEU A 157 18.43 9.02 -12.78
C LEU A 157 18.25 10.56 -12.79
N GLU A 158 19.10 11.31 -12.07
CA GLU A 158 19.23 12.77 -12.15
C GLU A 158 19.34 13.23 -13.62
N PRO A 159 18.93 14.46 -13.97
CA PRO A 159 18.40 14.78 -15.29
C PRO A 159 19.43 14.53 -16.38
N VAL A 160 19.35 13.34 -16.97
CA VAL A 160 19.90 13.08 -18.29
C VAL A 160 19.09 13.98 -19.20
N ASP A 161 19.71 15.06 -19.69
CA ASP A 161 19.07 16.02 -20.57
C ASP A 161 18.45 15.27 -21.76
N PRO A 162 17.11 15.22 -21.87
CA PRO A 162 16.43 14.37 -22.86
C PRO A 162 16.80 14.73 -24.30
N ALA A 163 17.35 15.93 -24.53
CA ALA A 163 17.81 16.38 -25.84
C ALA A 163 19.02 15.59 -26.40
N GLY A 164 19.71 14.79 -25.58
CA GLY A 164 20.92 14.06 -25.99
C GLY A 164 20.87 12.53 -25.86
N VAL A 165 19.71 11.96 -25.53
CA VAL A 165 19.59 10.55 -25.12
C VAL A 165 19.01 9.70 -26.25
N GLY A 166 19.73 8.65 -26.66
CA GLY A 166 19.23 7.68 -27.65
C GLY A 166 18.07 6.83 -27.14
N GLU A 167 17.26 6.28 -28.06
CA GLU A 167 16.03 5.51 -27.77
C GLU A 167 16.23 4.39 -26.74
N GLY A 168 17.32 3.62 -26.84
CA GLY A 168 17.62 2.53 -25.90
C GLY A 168 17.97 3.00 -24.48
N GLU A 169 18.54 4.20 -24.34
CA GLU A 169 18.84 4.82 -23.04
C GLU A 169 17.57 5.38 -22.40
N GLN A 170 16.70 6.03 -23.19
CA GLN A 170 15.39 6.49 -22.74
C GLN A 170 14.52 5.32 -22.25
N ALA A 171 14.46 4.21 -22.99
CA ALA A 171 13.70 3.02 -22.60
C ALA A 171 14.22 2.39 -21.30
N THR A 172 15.54 2.34 -21.11
CA THR A 172 16.16 1.80 -19.89
C THR A 172 15.87 2.68 -18.67
N ILE A 173 16.00 4.00 -18.84
CA ILE A 173 15.65 5.00 -17.80
C ILE A 173 14.17 4.90 -17.44
N ALA A 174 13.28 4.86 -18.44
CA ALA A 174 11.84 4.76 -18.23
C ALA A 174 11.47 3.46 -17.49
N ARG A 175 12.05 2.32 -17.87
CA ARG A 175 11.86 1.04 -17.18
C ARG A 175 12.31 1.11 -15.72
N TYR A 176 13.47 1.70 -15.45
CA TYR A 176 13.95 1.81 -14.07
C TYR A 176 13.06 2.74 -13.23
N ARG A 177 12.67 3.90 -13.77
CA ARG A 177 11.72 4.83 -13.13
C ARG A 177 10.37 4.16 -12.84
N ALA A 178 9.84 3.37 -13.78
CA ALA A 178 8.59 2.63 -13.57
C ALA A 178 8.68 1.64 -12.39
N LEU A 179 9.80 0.94 -12.24
CA LEU A 179 10.03 0.02 -11.13
C LEU A 179 10.11 0.75 -9.79
N MET A 180 10.75 1.92 -9.74
CA MET A 180 10.80 2.74 -8.53
C MET A 180 9.43 3.33 -8.16
N LEU A 181 8.65 3.77 -9.16
CA LEU A 181 7.27 4.20 -8.91
C LEU A 181 6.41 3.04 -8.37
N LYS A 182 6.66 1.80 -8.84
CA LYS A 182 6.00 0.61 -8.30
C LYS A 182 6.37 0.35 -6.83
N GLU A 183 7.62 0.55 -6.41
CA GLU A 183 8.00 0.49 -4.98
C GLU A 183 7.21 1.48 -4.12
N VAL A 184 7.10 2.71 -4.62
CA VAL A 184 6.39 3.81 -3.95
C VAL A 184 4.90 3.45 -3.85
N GLU A 185 4.30 2.95 -4.93
CA GLU A 185 2.91 2.46 -4.93
C GLU A 185 2.69 1.28 -3.97
N LEU A 186 3.61 0.32 -3.93
CA LEU A 186 3.54 -0.82 -3.00
C LEU A 186 3.55 -0.34 -1.55
N LEU A 187 4.46 0.56 -1.19
CA LEU A 187 4.50 1.18 0.14
C LEU A 187 3.19 1.93 0.45
N PHE A 188 2.65 2.67 -0.52
CA PHE A 188 1.38 3.38 -0.37
C PHE A 188 0.18 2.44 -0.19
N SER A 189 0.22 1.26 -0.80
CA SER A 189 -0.84 0.23 -0.66
C SER A 189 -1.03 -0.24 0.78
N ILE A 190 0.00 -0.13 1.63
CA ILE A 190 -0.06 -0.48 3.05
C ILE A 190 -0.97 0.52 3.80
N THR A 191 -0.79 1.81 3.53
CA THR A 191 -1.62 2.90 4.07
C THR A 191 -3.08 2.72 3.67
N LYS A 192 -3.34 2.53 2.37
CA LYS A 192 -4.71 2.33 1.85
C LYS A 192 -5.39 1.11 2.47
N LEU A 193 -4.70 -0.03 2.50
CA LEU A 193 -5.25 -1.26 3.06
C LEU A 193 -5.54 -1.14 4.56
N SER A 194 -4.64 -0.51 5.32
CA SER A 194 -4.83 -0.28 6.75
C SER A 194 -6.11 0.54 7.00
N LEU A 195 -6.34 1.61 6.23
CA LEU A 195 -7.51 2.47 6.38
C LEU A 195 -8.82 1.73 6.13
N LEU A 196 -8.92 1.08 4.96
CA LEU A 196 -10.13 0.35 4.57
C LEU A 196 -10.45 -0.79 5.55
N ARG A 197 -9.43 -1.45 6.11
CA ARG A 197 -9.63 -2.49 7.12
C ARG A 197 -10.15 -1.94 8.44
N ILE A 198 -9.64 -0.79 8.90
CA ILE A 198 -10.11 -0.17 10.14
C ILE A 198 -11.59 0.21 10.03
N GLU A 199 -11.97 0.85 8.92
CA GLU A 199 -13.37 1.22 8.68
C GLU A 199 -14.28 -0.02 8.62
N ALA A 200 -13.88 -1.03 7.86
CA ALA A 200 -14.57 -2.32 7.75
C ALA A 200 -14.86 -2.96 9.12
N ILE A 201 -13.85 -3.05 9.99
CA ILE A 201 -13.97 -3.66 11.32
C ILE A 201 -14.88 -2.83 12.24
N MET A 202 -14.82 -1.50 12.14
CA MET A 202 -15.64 -0.60 12.94
C MET A 202 -17.12 -0.61 12.53
N LYS A 203 -17.43 -0.90 11.26
CA LYS A 203 -18.81 -0.96 10.75
C LYS A 203 -19.53 -2.31 10.98
N GLY A 204 -18.80 -3.43 11.03
CA GLY A 204 -19.38 -4.78 11.10
C GLY A 204 -19.98 -5.19 12.46
N LEU A 205 -20.97 -4.47 12.97
CA LEU A 205 -21.76 -4.84 14.17
C LEU A 205 -23.11 -5.48 13.85
N ASP A 206 -23.52 -5.42 12.59
CA ASP A 206 -24.82 -5.86 12.10
C ASP A 206 -24.80 -7.26 11.44
N GLY A 207 -23.69 -7.98 11.54
CA GLY A 207 -23.48 -9.26 10.86
C GLY A 207 -23.20 -9.14 9.36
N SER A 208 -22.87 -7.93 8.87
CA SER A 208 -22.42 -7.70 7.49
C SER A 208 -20.89 -7.73 7.38
N GLU A 209 -20.20 -8.72 7.98
CA GLU A 209 -18.74 -8.76 7.98
C GLU A 209 -18.18 -8.66 6.55
N PRO A 210 -17.46 -7.58 6.19
CA PRO A 210 -16.92 -7.45 4.85
C PRO A 210 -15.81 -8.49 4.60
N ASP A 211 -15.71 -8.97 3.36
CA ASP A 211 -14.63 -9.85 2.88
C ASP A 211 -13.23 -9.29 3.22
N ALA A 212 -13.12 -7.96 3.33
CA ALA A 212 -11.91 -7.26 3.75
C ALA A 212 -11.44 -7.61 5.18
N ILE A 213 -12.31 -8.12 6.06
CA ILE A 213 -11.97 -8.57 7.42
C ILE A 213 -11.40 -9.99 7.39
N SER A 214 -12.08 -10.91 6.70
CA SER A 214 -11.77 -12.35 6.72
C SER A 214 -10.42 -12.70 6.08
N GLY A 215 -9.90 -11.83 5.20
CA GLY A 215 -8.65 -12.09 4.48
C GLY A 215 -8.76 -13.27 3.51
N ALA A 216 -9.97 -13.83 3.32
CA ALA A 216 -10.24 -14.85 2.33
C ALA A 216 -10.32 -14.17 0.96
N THR A 217 -9.17 -14.04 0.28
CA THR A 217 -9.21 -13.93 -1.17
C THR A 217 -9.95 -15.16 -1.69
N LYS A 218 -11.20 -15.01 -2.14
CA LYS A 218 -11.76 -15.96 -3.10
C LYS A 218 -10.73 -16.06 -4.21
N LYS A 219 -10.21 -17.26 -4.47
CA LYS A 219 -9.48 -17.52 -5.72
C LYS A 219 -10.40 -17.03 -6.82
N ALA A 220 -9.97 -16.05 -7.60
CA ALA A 220 -10.65 -15.69 -8.83
C ALA A 220 -10.75 -16.99 -9.64
N GLY A 221 -11.98 -17.42 -9.89
CA GLY A 221 -12.29 -18.54 -10.79
C GLY A 221 -12.13 -18.11 -12.24
#